data_AF-A0A2G6I6B7-F1
#
_entry.id   AF-A0A2G6I6B7-F1
#
_cell.length_a   1.000
_cell.length_b   1.000
_cell.length_c   1.000
_cell.angle_alpha   90.00
_cell.angle_beta   90.00
_cell.angle_gamma   90.00
#
_symmetry.space_group_name_H-M   'P 1'
#
loop_
_entity.id
_entity.type
_entity.pdbx_description
1 polymer ?
#
loop_
_entity_poly.entity_id
_entity_poly.type
_entity_poly.pdbx_seq_one_letter_code
_entity_poly.pdbx_strand_id
1 'polypeptide(L)'
;MRLFKSLAVFAIATALAAPVAAKTWSCTFSGGDGAVPEKVIITHDQNTGAVTVNDPFIQNYVGTPVSGILKSANATRYLFNYSLRSFKDEQGHWVPGVSFSVNIIRATGKASISVNPGGNYESQRGSGTCR
;
A
#
# COMPACT_ATOMS: atom_id res chain seq x y z
N MET A 1 13.76 -32.70 61.03
CA MET A 1 13.55 -31.52 60.17
C MET A 1 14.69 -31.42 59.15
N ARG A 2 14.44 -31.73 57.87
CA ARG A 2 15.38 -31.45 56.77
C ARG A 2 14.59 -30.82 55.62
N LEU A 3 14.61 -29.49 55.55
CA LEU A 3 14.10 -28.69 54.44
C LEU A 3 15.16 -28.71 53.32
N PHE A 4 14.91 -29.45 52.25
CA PHE A 4 15.65 -29.28 51.00
C PHE A 4 14.88 -28.31 50.11
N LYS A 5 15.45 -27.11 49.96
CA LYS A 5 14.97 -26.03 49.10
C LYS A 5 15.11 -26.44 47.63
N SER A 6 14.00 -26.64 46.94
CA SER A 6 13.97 -26.84 45.49
C SER A 6 14.28 -25.51 44.78
N LEU A 7 15.45 -25.46 44.13
CA LEU A 7 15.87 -24.34 43.28
C LEU A 7 15.23 -24.54 41.90
N ALA A 8 14.12 -23.85 41.64
CA ALA A 8 13.49 -23.84 40.33
C ALA A 8 14.26 -22.89 39.39
N VAL A 9 15.04 -23.45 38.47
CA VAL A 9 15.72 -22.71 37.41
C VAL A 9 14.67 -22.33 36.35
N PHE A 10 14.30 -21.04 36.32
CA PHE A 10 13.46 -20.45 35.28
C PHE A 10 14.33 -20.24 34.03
N ALA A 11 14.27 -21.15 33.07
CA ALA A 11 14.88 -20.97 31.76
C ALA A 11 14.04 -19.96 30.96
N ILE A 12 14.52 -18.72 30.87
CA ILE A 12 13.93 -17.69 30.02
C ILE A 12 14.30 -18.01 28.57
N ALA A 13 13.39 -18.67 27.87
CA ALA A 13 13.48 -18.83 26.42
C ALA A 13 13.14 -17.49 25.75
N THR A 14 14.18 -16.71 25.42
CA THR A 14 14.03 -15.52 24.56
C THR A 14 13.67 -15.96 23.15
N ALA A 15 12.39 -15.91 22.81
CA ALA A 15 11.92 -16.06 21.45
C ALA A 15 12.41 -14.87 20.61
N LEU A 16 13.42 -15.12 19.78
CA LEU A 16 13.84 -14.17 18.74
C LEU A 16 12.71 -14.08 17.70
N ALA A 17 11.91 -13.03 17.76
CA ALA A 17 10.97 -12.72 16.69
C ALA A 17 11.80 -12.41 15.42
N ALA A 18 11.69 -13.26 14.40
CA ALA A 18 12.30 -12.98 13.12
C ALA A 18 11.71 -11.68 12.55
N PRO A 19 12.53 -10.77 11.99
CA PRO A 19 12.00 -9.56 11.38
C PRO A 19 11.13 -9.96 10.19
N VAL A 20 9.82 -9.75 10.31
CA VAL A 20 8.93 -9.91 9.16
C VAL A 20 9.20 -8.73 8.23
N ALA A 21 9.83 -9.01 7.09
CA ALA A 21 10.20 -8.00 6.11
C ALA A 21 8.94 -7.33 5.54
N ALA A 22 9.01 -6.01 5.32
CA ALA A 22 7.99 -5.31 4.58
C ALA A 22 7.90 -5.87 3.16
N LYS A 23 6.67 -6.07 2.68
CA LYS A 23 6.41 -6.54 1.31
C LYS A 23 6.23 -5.34 0.40
N THR A 24 7.01 -5.27 -0.67
CA THR A 24 6.90 -4.22 -1.68
C THR A 24 6.39 -4.80 -3.00
N TRP A 25 5.49 -4.06 -3.65
CA TRP A 25 5.05 -4.31 -5.02
C TRP A 25 5.50 -3.14 -5.89
N SER A 26 6.13 -3.46 -7.02
CA SER A 26 6.41 -2.49 -8.08
C SER A 26 5.46 -2.75 -9.25
N CYS A 27 4.46 -1.88 -9.39
CA CYS A 27 3.43 -1.99 -10.42
C CYS A 27 3.72 -1.06 -11.60
N THR A 28 3.44 -1.54 -12.81
CA THR A 28 3.42 -0.75 -14.05
C THR A 28 2.05 -0.86 -14.69
N PHE A 29 1.46 0.28 -15.05
CA PHE A 29 0.12 0.36 -15.65
C PHE A 29 0.15 1.06 -17.01
N SER A 30 -0.88 0.78 -17.79
CA SER A 30 -1.19 1.43 -19.07
C SER A 30 -2.70 1.64 -19.19
N GLY A 31 -3.09 2.61 -20.02
CA GLY A 31 -4.48 3.02 -20.22
C GLY A 31 -4.89 4.22 -19.36
N GLY A 32 -6.10 4.73 -19.59
CA GLY A 32 -6.59 5.99 -19.04
C GLY A 32 -6.11 7.22 -19.82
N ASP A 33 -6.82 8.33 -19.69
CA ASP A 33 -6.55 9.59 -20.38
C ASP A 33 -5.56 10.45 -19.57
N GLY A 34 -4.47 9.84 -19.08
CA GLY A 34 -3.39 10.51 -18.35
C GLY A 34 -3.54 10.62 -16.83
N ALA A 35 -4.70 10.28 -16.23
CA ALA A 35 -4.84 10.29 -14.77
C ALA A 35 -4.38 8.97 -14.11
N VAL A 36 -4.12 7.94 -14.92
CA VAL A 36 -3.57 6.67 -14.45
C VAL A 36 -2.05 6.76 -14.35
N PRO A 37 -1.46 6.58 -13.16
CA PRO A 37 0.00 6.61 -13.03
C PRO A 37 0.63 5.40 -13.72
N GLU A 38 1.68 5.65 -14.51
CA GLU A 38 2.43 4.60 -15.22
C GLU A 38 3.11 3.62 -14.27
N LYS A 39 3.51 4.09 -13.08
CA LYS A 39 4.21 3.29 -12.08
C LYS A 39 3.68 3.57 -10.69
N VAL A 40 3.44 2.53 -9.91
CA VAL A 40 3.03 2.63 -8.50
C VAL A 40 3.88 1.68 -7.66
N ILE A 41 4.50 2.20 -6.62
CA ILE A 41 5.21 1.43 -5.61
C ILE A 41 4.35 1.37 -4.35
N ILE A 42 4.05 0.16 -3.90
CA ILE A 42 3.27 -0.08 -2.67
C ILE A 42 4.15 -0.86 -1.72
N THR A 43 4.31 -0.38 -0.49
CA THR A 43 5.00 -1.12 0.58
C THR A 43 4.01 -1.39 1.71
N HIS A 44 3.93 -2.64 2.15
CA HIS A 44 3.11 -3.09 3.26
C HIS A 44 3.99 -3.73 4.33
N ASP A 45 4.06 -3.10 5.49
CA ASP A 45 4.68 -3.67 6.67
C ASP A 45 3.70 -4.66 7.31
N GLN A 46 4.07 -5.95 7.30
CA GLN A 46 3.21 -7.02 7.80
C GLN A 46 3.09 -7.04 9.33
N ASN A 47 4.00 -6.36 10.05
CA ASN A 47 3.96 -6.29 11.51
C ASN A 47 2.96 -5.23 11.98
N THR A 48 3.01 -4.06 11.34
CA THR A 48 2.20 -2.89 11.74
C THR A 48 0.91 -2.77 10.92
N GLY A 49 0.82 -3.46 9.79
CA GLY A 49 -0.24 -3.27 8.80
C GLY A 49 -0.11 -1.95 8.03
N ALA A 50 0.97 -1.20 8.22
CA ALA A 50 1.16 0.08 7.57
C ALA A 50 1.36 -0.11 6.07
N VAL A 51 0.60 0.65 5.27
CA VAL A 51 0.75 0.71 3.82
C VAL A 51 1.25 2.09 3.44
N THR A 52 2.33 2.15 2.68
CA THR A 52 2.83 3.37 2.04
C THR A 52 2.80 3.21 0.53
N VAL A 53 2.42 4.27 -0.17
CA VAL A 53 2.28 4.28 -1.62
C VAL A 53 3.07 5.45 -2.19
N ASN A 54 3.75 5.21 -3.30
CA ASN A 54 4.44 6.24 -4.07
C ASN A 54 4.22 6.04 -5.56
N ASP A 55 3.96 7.12 -6.28
CA ASP A 55 3.76 7.14 -7.73
C ASP A 55 4.13 8.53 -8.30
N PRO A 56 4.23 8.70 -9.64
CA PRO A 56 4.55 10.00 -10.25
C PRO A 56 3.59 11.13 -9.87
N PHE A 57 2.31 10.83 -9.64
CA PHE A 57 1.31 11.82 -9.27
C PHE A 57 1.54 12.31 -7.84
N ILE A 58 1.79 11.39 -6.91
CA ILE A 58 2.21 11.69 -5.53
C ILE A 58 3.49 12.54 -5.53
N GLN A 59 4.48 12.17 -6.34
CA GLN A 59 5.74 12.92 -6.42
C GLN A 59 5.52 14.34 -6.94
N ASN A 60 4.67 14.52 -7.94
CA ASN A 60 4.41 15.84 -8.53
C ASN A 60 3.65 16.78 -7.58
N TYR A 61 2.64 16.27 -6.87
CA TYR A 61 1.70 17.13 -6.11
C TYR A 61 1.90 17.11 -4.58
N VAL A 62 2.49 16.04 -4.03
CA VAL A 62 2.68 15.86 -2.57
C VAL A 62 4.16 15.83 -2.19
N GLY A 63 5.02 15.31 -3.07
CA GLY A 63 6.48 15.25 -2.88
C GLY A 63 6.96 14.15 -1.91
N THR A 64 6.06 13.45 -1.22
CA THR A 64 6.41 12.36 -0.29
C THR A 64 5.42 11.20 -0.41
N PRO A 65 5.84 9.95 -0.15
CA PRO A 65 4.94 8.80 -0.14
C PRO A 65 3.74 9.01 0.80
N VAL A 66 2.57 8.55 0.36
CA VAL A 66 1.32 8.72 1.11
C VAL A 66 0.91 7.43 1.82
N SER A 67 0.13 7.58 2.89
CA SER A 67 -0.49 6.44 3.57
C SER A 67 -1.55 5.81 2.67
N GLY A 68 -1.47 4.51 2.48
CA GLY A 68 -2.53 3.69 1.92
C GLY A 68 -3.20 2.82 2.98
N ILE A 69 -4.08 1.94 2.53
CA ILE A 69 -4.71 0.88 3.34
C ILE A 69 -4.82 -0.40 2.50
N LEU A 70 -4.54 -1.53 3.13
CA LEU A 70 -4.86 -2.85 2.58
C LEU A 70 -6.35 -3.14 2.86
N LYS A 71 -7.21 -2.95 1.86
CA LYS A 71 -8.65 -3.21 1.97
C LYS A 71 -8.97 -4.69 2.06
N SER A 72 -8.23 -5.52 1.33
CA SER A 72 -8.46 -6.96 1.31
C SER A 72 -7.18 -7.68 0.88
N ALA A 73 -6.83 -8.75 1.61
CA ALA A 73 -5.85 -9.73 1.18
C ALA A 73 -6.47 -11.11 1.35
N ASN A 74 -6.60 -11.85 0.25
CA ASN A 74 -7.13 -13.21 0.28
C ASN A 74 -6.28 -14.14 -0.59
N ALA A 75 -6.73 -15.37 -0.82
CA ALA A 75 -5.99 -16.34 -1.62
C ALA A 75 -5.74 -15.87 -3.07
N THR A 76 -6.63 -15.03 -3.63
CA THR A 76 -6.60 -14.66 -5.05
C THR A 76 -6.03 -13.28 -5.31
N ARG A 77 -6.22 -12.31 -4.41
CA ARG A 77 -5.86 -10.91 -4.65
C ARG A 77 -5.39 -10.14 -3.42
N TYR A 78 -4.66 -9.07 -3.69
CA TYR A 78 -4.48 -7.93 -2.80
C TYR A 78 -5.25 -6.72 -3.34
N LEU A 79 -5.94 -6.00 -2.47
CA LEU A 79 -6.64 -4.75 -2.80
C LEU A 79 -6.13 -3.64 -1.90
N PHE A 80 -5.47 -2.65 -2.51
CA PHE A 80 -4.95 -1.47 -1.83
C PHE A 80 -5.73 -0.24 -2.24
N ASN A 81 -6.04 0.62 -1.28
CA ASN A 81 -6.60 1.94 -1.54
C ASN A 81 -5.68 3.01 -0.97
N TYR A 82 -5.59 4.13 -1.66
CA TYR A 82 -4.95 5.34 -1.15
C TYR A 82 -5.67 6.56 -1.72
N SER A 83 -5.51 7.70 -1.08
CA SER A 83 -6.10 8.94 -1.56
C SER A 83 -5.16 10.10 -1.35
N LEU A 84 -5.25 11.06 -2.25
CA LEU A 84 -4.64 12.36 -2.11
C LEU A 84 -5.71 13.29 -1.59
N ARG A 85 -5.42 13.95 -0.46
CA ARG A 85 -6.24 15.06 0.00
C ARG A 85 -6.12 16.20 -1.01
N SER A 86 -7.03 17.17 -0.94
CA SER A 86 -7.01 18.32 -1.84
C SER A 86 -5.59 18.90 -1.97
N PHE A 87 -5.16 19.12 -3.21
CA PHE A 87 -3.83 19.61 -3.56
C PHE A 87 -3.95 20.75 -4.57
N LYS A 88 -2.86 21.49 -4.79
CA LYS A 88 -2.82 22.52 -5.82
C LYS A 88 -2.28 21.95 -7.13
N ASP A 89 -2.93 22.27 -8.24
CA ASP A 89 -2.39 21.99 -9.58
C ASP A 89 -1.22 22.92 -9.92
N GLU A 90 -0.63 22.74 -11.10
CA GLU A 90 0.48 23.56 -11.60
C GLU A 90 0.10 25.04 -11.78
N GLN A 91 -1.19 25.33 -11.94
CA GLN A 91 -1.75 26.69 -12.06
C GLN A 91 -2.13 27.28 -10.69
N GLY A 92 -1.97 26.52 -9.60
CA GLY A 92 -2.26 26.94 -8.23
C GLY A 92 -3.71 26.78 -7.80
N HIS A 93 -4.58 26.17 -8.61
CA HIS A 93 -5.97 25.89 -8.26
C HIS A 93 -6.09 24.70 -7.33
N TRP A 94 -7.05 24.75 -6.41
CA TRP A 94 -7.35 23.63 -5.55
C TRP A 94 -8.13 22.55 -6.30
N VAL A 95 -7.52 21.36 -6.39
CA VAL A 95 -8.13 20.16 -6.93
C VAL A 95 -8.76 19.37 -5.78
N PRO A 96 -10.02 18.91 -5.92
CA PRO A 96 -10.63 17.97 -4.98
C PRO A 96 -9.77 16.71 -4.81
N GLY A 97 -9.84 16.08 -3.64
CA GLY A 97 -9.06 14.88 -3.36
C GLY A 97 -9.36 13.74 -4.34
N VAL A 98 -8.30 13.04 -4.76
CA VAL A 98 -8.35 11.93 -5.73
C VAL A 98 -8.17 10.61 -4.98
N SER A 99 -9.01 9.62 -5.28
CA SER A 99 -8.94 8.28 -4.68
C SER A 99 -8.48 7.24 -5.68
N PHE A 100 -7.62 6.33 -5.24
CA PHE A 100 -7.02 5.29 -6.05
C PHE A 100 -7.31 3.91 -5.45
N SER A 101 -7.48 2.93 -6.32
CA SER A 101 -7.70 1.53 -5.94
C SER A 101 -6.86 0.62 -6.84
N VAL A 102 -5.96 -0.15 -6.24
CA VAL A 102 -5.05 -1.07 -6.92
C VAL A 102 -5.40 -2.50 -6.52
N ASN A 103 -5.77 -3.31 -7.51
CA ASN A 103 -6.06 -4.72 -7.36
C ASN A 103 -4.94 -5.54 -8.01
N ILE A 104 -4.32 -6.45 -7.25
CA ILE A 104 -3.21 -7.29 -7.71
C ILE A 104 -3.61 -8.76 -7.58
N ILE A 105 -3.62 -9.49 -8.69
CA ILE A 105 -3.89 -10.94 -8.73
C ILE A 105 -2.64 -11.70 -8.31
N ARG A 106 -2.71 -12.45 -7.21
CA ARG A 106 -1.55 -13.10 -6.57
C ARG A 106 -0.86 -14.12 -7.47
N ALA A 107 -1.65 -14.89 -8.21
CA ALA A 107 -1.14 -15.99 -9.03
C ALA A 107 -0.37 -15.52 -10.27
N THR A 108 -0.73 -14.36 -10.82
CA THR A 108 -0.22 -13.90 -12.13
C THR A 108 0.53 -12.59 -12.06
N GLY A 109 0.46 -11.86 -10.95
CA GLY A 109 0.96 -10.50 -10.84
C GLY A 109 0.18 -9.49 -11.69
N LYS A 110 -0.86 -9.91 -12.42
CA LYS A 110 -1.73 -8.98 -13.17
C LYS A 110 -2.37 -7.99 -12.21
N ALA A 111 -2.44 -6.74 -12.63
CA ALA A 111 -2.97 -5.67 -11.81
C ALA A 111 -3.93 -4.79 -12.59
N SER A 112 -4.87 -4.20 -11.87
CA SER A 112 -5.73 -3.14 -12.38
C SER A 112 -5.74 -1.98 -11.40
N ILE A 113 -5.82 -0.76 -11.92
CA ILE A 113 -5.93 0.45 -11.13
C ILE A 113 -7.19 1.21 -11.54
N SER A 114 -7.89 1.77 -10.56
CA SER A 114 -9.00 2.69 -10.76
C SER A 114 -8.69 4.02 -10.09
N VAL A 115 -8.93 5.11 -10.80
CA VAL A 115 -8.73 6.49 -10.35
C VAL A 115 -10.09 7.17 -10.28
N ASN A 116 -10.44 7.69 -9.12
CA ASN A 116 -11.66 8.45 -8.89
C ASN A 116 -11.30 9.88 -8.44
N PRO A 117 -11.35 10.85 -9.36
CA PRO A 117 -11.04 12.25 -9.08
C PRO A 117 -12.06 13.00 -8.19
N GLY A 118 -13.14 12.34 -7.76
CA GLY A 118 -14.22 12.97 -7.00
C GLY A 118 -15.07 13.92 -7.86
N GLY A 119 -16.16 14.46 -7.29
CA GLY A 119 -17.06 15.36 -8.01
C GLY A 119 -17.80 14.69 -9.19
N ASN A 120 -17.95 15.43 -10.30
CA ASN A 120 -18.64 14.97 -11.52
C ASN A 120 -17.68 14.43 -12.59
N TYR A 121 -16.41 14.21 -12.25
CA TYR A 121 -15.41 13.70 -13.18
C TYR A 121 -15.55 12.18 -13.33
N GLU A 122 -15.35 11.68 -14.55
CA GLU A 122 -15.41 10.25 -14.81
C GLU A 122 -14.23 9.50 -14.19
N SER A 123 -14.49 8.30 -13.69
CA SER A 123 -13.44 7.43 -13.16
C SER A 123 -12.61 6.84 -14.30
N GLN A 124 -11.29 6.89 -14.17
CA GLN A 124 -10.38 6.29 -15.13
C GLN A 124 -9.89 4.92 -14.65
N ARG A 125 -9.48 4.06 -15.59
CA ARG A 125 -9.00 2.71 -15.30
C ARG A 125 -7.75 2.40 -16.12
N GLY A 126 -6.84 1.68 -15.48
CA GLY A 126 -5.64 1.14 -16.11
C GLY A 126 -5.48 -0.35 -15.83
N SER A 127 -4.73 -1.02 -16.71
CA SER A 127 -4.33 -2.41 -16.54
C SER A 127 -2.82 -2.55 -16.63
N GLY A 128 -2.28 -3.55 -15.94
CA GLY A 128 -0.85 -3.62 -15.71
C GLY A 128 -0.38 -4.90 -15.04
N THR A 129 0.84 -4.85 -14.52
CA THR A 129 1.45 -5.94 -13.77
C THR A 129 2.24 -5.42 -12.59
N CYS A 130 2.35 -6.22 -11.52
CA CYS A 130 3.18 -5.95 -10.37
C CYS A 130 4.15 -7.12 -10.12
N ARG A 131 5.35 -6.79 -9.65
CA ARG A 131 6.36 -7.74 -9.17
C ARG A 131 6.64 -7.48 -7.70
#